data_AF-A0A642C5C3-F1
#
_entry.id   AF-A0A642C5C3-F1
#
_cell.length_a   1.000
_cell.length_b   1.000
_cell.length_c   1.000
_cell.angle_alpha   90.00
_cell.angle_beta   90.00
_cell.angle_gamma   90.00
#
_symmetry.space_group_name_H-M   'P 1'
#
loop_
_entity.id
_entity.type
_entity.pdbx_description
1 polymer ?
#
loop_
_entity_poly.entity_id
_entity_poly.type
_entity_poly.pdbx_seq_one_letter_code
_entity_poly.pdbx_strand_id
1 'polypeptide(L)'
;KELERSIRNEDLLRLMRLQKTLVYFNTSIRGNEVMIGKLQSIFQDTDFLDKELVEDVIIELKQAFNTVNIYSDILTGTMDAFASIISNNVNAIMKRMTSLSITLMIPTLIASFYGMNVDIHLEEMPYAFALIILCSVVLSTLAFIVFRKIKWF
;
A
#
# COMPACT_ATOMS: atom_id res chain seq x y z
N LYS A 1 14.99 -7.96 5.92
CA LYS A 1 13.56 -7.58 5.92
C LYS A 1 13.31 -6.16 6.40
N GLU A 2 13.93 -5.69 7.50
CA GLU A 2 13.83 -4.28 7.91
C GLU A 2 14.53 -3.31 6.94
N LEU A 3 15.73 -3.66 6.46
CA LEU A 3 16.42 -2.95 5.37
C LEU A 3 15.54 -2.78 4.12
N GLU A 4 14.86 -3.85 3.68
CA GLU A 4 13.95 -3.80 2.53
C GLU A 4 12.70 -2.93 2.78
N ARG A 5 12.25 -2.83 4.04
CA ARG A 5 11.18 -1.89 4.44
C ARG A 5 11.68 -0.44 4.47
N SER A 6 12.90 -0.19 4.95
CA SER A 6 13.47 1.16 4.98
C SER A 6 13.70 1.67 3.55
N ILE A 7 14.19 0.81 2.66
CA ILE A 7 14.36 1.12 1.23
C ILE A 7 13.02 1.53 0.61
N ARG A 8 11.92 0.80 0.86
CA ARG A 8 10.58 1.18 0.36
C ARG A 8 10.07 2.52 0.93
N ASN A 9 10.33 2.81 2.20
CA ASN A 9 9.92 4.08 2.79
C ASN A 9 10.74 5.26 2.24
N GLU A 10 12.03 5.07 2.02
CA GLU A 10 12.90 6.06 1.37
C GLU A 10 12.45 6.33 -0.06
N ASP A 11 12.10 5.30 -0.82
CA ASP A 11 11.58 5.46 -2.18
C ASP A 11 10.23 6.18 -2.19
N LEU A 12 9.33 5.87 -1.24
CA LEU A 12 8.06 6.57 -1.10
C LEU A 12 8.26 8.05 -0.75
N LEU A 13 9.23 8.37 0.13
CA LEU A 13 9.63 9.74 0.42
C LEU A 13 10.22 10.45 -0.80
N ARG A 14 10.97 9.75 -1.65
CA ARG A 14 11.48 10.30 -2.93
C ARG A 14 10.33 10.61 -3.88
N LEU A 15 9.36 9.72 -4.03
CA LEU A 15 8.15 9.97 -4.82
C LEU A 15 7.37 11.18 -4.30
N MET A 16 7.22 11.32 -2.97
CA MET A 16 6.57 12.49 -2.37
C MET A 16 7.31 13.79 -2.68
N ARG A 17 8.66 13.77 -2.64
CA ARG A 17 9.46 14.94 -3.00
C ARG A 17 9.29 15.29 -4.48
N LEU A 18 9.28 14.31 -5.37
CA LEU A 18 9.01 14.53 -6.79
C LEU A 18 7.63 15.13 -7.02
N GLN A 19 6.61 14.64 -6.32
CA GLN A 19 5.24 15.17 -6.46
C GLN A 19 5.16 16.63 -6.02
N LYS A 20 5.81 16.95 -4.90
CA LYS A 20 5.91 18.33 -4.43
C LYS A 20 6.59 19.23 -5.48
N THR A 21 7.69 18.78 -6.08
CA THR A 21 8.37 19.52 -7.15
C THR A 21 7.49 19.72 -8.38
N LEU A 22 6.72 18.70 -8.80
CA LEU A 22 5.78 18.83 -9.92
C LEU A 22 4.66 19.84 -9.63
N VAL A 23 4.14 19.88 -8.40
CA VAL A 23 3.17 20.90 -7.98
C VAL A 23 3.77 22.31 -8.05
N TYR A 24 5.03 22.49 -7.62
CA TYR A 24 5.72 23.76 -7.80
C TYR A 24 5.87 24.13 -9.27
N PHE A 25 6.30 23.19 -10.14
CA PHE A 25 6.41 23.46 -11.58
C PHE A 25 5.08 23.83 -12.21
N ASN A 26 4.00 23.13 -11.88
CA ASN A 26 2.66 23.45 -12.36
C ASN A 26 2.27 24.90 -11.99
N THR A 27 2.51 25.26 -10.73
CA THR A 27 2.20 26.59 -10.20
C THR A 27 3.06 27.67 -10.87
N SER A 28 4.36 27.43 -11.05
CA SER A 28 5.28 28.35 -11.72
C SER A 28 4.96 28.53 -13.21
N ILE A 29 4.62 27.45 -13.93
CA ILE A 29 4.24 27.52 -15.35
C ILE A 29 2.98 28.35 -15.52
N ARG A 30 1.96 28.15 -14.66
CA ARG A 30 0.76 29.00 -14.65
C ARG A 30 1.07 30.46 -14.35
N GLY A 31 1.98 30.72 -13.41
CA GLY A 31 2.44 32.09 -13.13
C GLY A 31 3.11 32.74 -14.35
N ASN A 32 3.94 31.99 -15.07
CA ASN A 32 4.59 32.45 -16.29
C ASN A 32 3.58 32.70 -17.42
N GLU A 33 2.59 31.82 -17.62
CA GLU A 33 1.52 31.99 -18.61
C GLU A 33 0.76 33.31 -18.39
N VAL A 34 0.37 33.59 -17.14
CA VAL A 34 -0.28 34.86 -16.77
C VAL A 34 0.64 36.07 -17.01
N MET A 35 1.93 35.94 -16.71
CA MET A 35 2.89 37.01 -16.89
C MET A 35 3.10 37.35 -18.38
N ILE A 36 3.22 36.34 -19.24
CA ILE A 36 3.34 36.54 -20.69
C ILE A 36 2.07 37.16 -21.27
N GLY A 37 0.89 36.71 -20.86
CA GLY A 37 -0.38 37.33 -21.28
C GLY A 37 -0.45 38.82 -20.92
N LYS A 38 0.04 39.20 -19.73
CA LYS A 38 0.15 40.63 -19.35
C LYS A 38 1.20 41.37 -20.19
N LEU A 39 2.34 40.76 -20.47
CA LEU A 39 3.41 41.36 -21.26
C LEU A 39 2.94 41.67 -22.69
N GLN A 40 2.21 40.73 -23.30
CA GLN A 40 1.60 40.90 -24.61
C GLN A 40 0.58 42.05 -24.65
N SER A 41 -0.18 42.24 -23.57
CA SER A 41 -1.12 43.36 -23.42
C SER A 41 -0.46 44.71 -23.17
N ILE A 42 0.69 44.77 -22.48
CA ILE A 42 1.37 46.03 -22.14
C ILE A 42 2.14 46.60 -23.34
N PHE A 43 2.77 45.74 -24.13
CA PHE A 43 3.67 46.12 -25.22
C PHE A 43 3.03 46.00 -26.61
N GLN A 44 1.70 45.90 -26.67
CA GLN A 44 0.93 45.60 -27.87
C GLN A 44 1.12 46.62 -29.02
N ASP A 45 1.43 47.87 -28.66
CA ASP A 45 1.62 49.01 -29.57
C ASP A 45 3.10 49.39 -29.79
N THR A 46 4.05 48.60 -29.28
CA THR A 46 5.49 48.88 -29.42
C THR A 46 6.13 47.99 -30.49
N ASP A 47 6.95 48.57 -31.36
CA ASP A 47 7.76 47.85 -32.37
C ASP A 47 8.88 47.00 -31.74
N PHE A 48 8.96 46.96 -30.41
CA PHE A 48 9.95 46.22 -29.64
C PHE A 48 9.56 44.77 -29.37
N LEU A 49 8.29 44.39 -29.56
CA LEU A 49 7.79 43.06 -29.22
C LEU A 49 7.58 42.21 -30.46
N ASP A 50 8.42 41.19 -30.63
CA ASP A 50 8.24 40.18 -31.67
C ASP A 50 7.09 39.23 -31.28
N LYS A 51 5.98 39.33 -32.01
CA LYS A 51 4.75 38.57 -31.73
C LYS A 51 4.93 37.07 -32.01
N GLU A 52 5.77 36.70 -32.97
CA GLU A 52 6.04 35.31 -33.33
C GLU A 52 6.77 34.61 -32.19
N LEU A 53 7.81 35.25 -31.65
CA LEU A 53 8.54 34.74 -30.48
C LEU A 53 7.63 34.59 -29.24
N VAL A 54 6.70 35.52 -29.01
CA VAL A 54 5.78 35.40 -27.87
C VAL A 54 4.77 34.28 -28.06
N GLU A 55 4.26 34.09 -29.27
CA GLU A 55 3.38 32.97 -29.60
C GLU A 55 4.08 31.62 -29.39
N ASP A 56 5.33 31.49 -29.82
CA ASP A 56 6.15 30.30 -29.59
C ASP A 56 6.32 30.00 -28.10
N VAL A 57 6.64 31.01 -27.29
CA VAL A 57 6.79 30.82 -25.83
C VAL A 57 5.46 30.40 -25.19
N ILE A 58 4.32 30.93 -25.64
CA ILE A 58 3.00 30.50 -25.16
C ILE A 58 2.75 29.02 -25.50
N ILE A 59 3.10 28.59 -26.70
CA ILE A 59 2.98 27.19 -27.13
C ILE A 59 3.87 26.30 -26.24
N GLU A 60 5.13 26.68 -26.02
CA GLU A 60 6.06 25.93 -25.16
C GLU A 60 5.58 25.85 -23.70
N LEU A 61 5.06 26.95 -23.13
CA LEU A 61 4.49 26.95 -21.78
C LEU A 61 3.29 26.00 -21.67
N LYS A 62 2.42 25.99 -22.68
CA LYS A 62 1.27 25.09 -22.72
C LYS A 62 1.69 23.62 -22.83
N GLN A 63 2.72 23.33 -23.62
CA GLN A 63 3.31 22.01 -23.71
C GLN A 63 3.95 21.58 -22.38
N ALA A 64 4.70 22.47 -21.72
CA ALA A 64 5.29 22.22 -20.41
C ALA A 64 4.20 21.96 -19.35
N PHE A 65 3.12 22.73 -19.35
CA PHE A 65 1.97 22.54 -18.45
C PHE A 65 1.36 21.14 -18.63
N ASN A 66 1.07 20.73 -19.86
CA ASN A 66 0.54 19.41 -20.16
C ASN A 66 1.49 18.29 -19.72
N THR A 67 2.79 18.48 -19.95
CA THR A 67 3.83 17.52 -19.55
C THR A 67 3.86 17.34 -18.03
N VAL A 68 3.83 18.44 -17.26
CA VAL A 68 3.79 18.39 -15.79
C VAL A 68 2.53 17.70 -15.28
N ASN A 69 1.37 17.93 -15.90
CA ASN A 69 0.14 17.24 -15.53
C ASN A 69 0.25 15.72 -15.78
N ILE A 70 0.72 15.30 -16.96
CA ILE A 70 0.90 13.87 -17.28
C ILE A 70 1.83 13.20 -16.25
N TYR A 71 2.96 13.82 -15.94
CA TYR A 71 3.87 13.26 -14.93
C TYR A 71 3.27 13.26 -13.51
N SER A 72 2.45 14.25 -13.17
CA SER A 72 1.75 14.29 -11.87
C SER A 72 0.73 13.17 -11.74
N ASP A 73 0.00 12.86 -12.82
CA ASP A 73 -0.98 11.78 -12.88
C ASP A 73 -0.28 10.41 -12.79
N ILE A 74 0.79 10.21 -13.55
CA ILE A 74 1.60 8.97 -13.49
C ILE A 74 2.16 8.79 -12.08
N LEU A 75 2.69 9.83 -11.47
CA LEU A 75 3.28 9.76 -10.14
C LEU A 75 2.22 9.43 -9.07
N THR A 76 1.04 10.03 -9.17
CA THR A 76 -0.09 9.74 -8.28
C THR A 76 -0.54 8.29 -8.43
N GLY A 77 -0.73 7.81 -9.67
CA GLY A 77 -1.07 6.41 -9.93
C GLY A 77 0.00 5.43 -9.45
N THR A 78 1.27 5.81 -9.54
CA THR A 78 2.40 5.01 -9.01
C THR A 78 2.35 4.94 -7.48
N MET A 79 2.09 6.05 -6.80
CA MET A 79 1.92 6.09 -5.34
C MET A 79 0.74 5.24 -4.87
N ASP A 80 -0.40 5.31 -5.56
CA ASP A 80 -1.57 4.49 -5.25
C ASP A 80 -1.28 3.00 -5.43
N ALA A 81 -0.55 2.63 -6.48
CA ALA A 81 -0.08 1.26 -6.68
C ALA A 81 0.86 0.80 -5.54
N PHE A 82 1.80 1.65 -5.11
CA PHE A 82 2.65 1.36 -3.95
C PHE A 82 1.84 1.18 -2.65
N ALA A 83 0.87 2.05 -2.39
CA ALA A 83 -0.02 1.95 -1.23
C ALA A 83 -0.83 0.64 -1.27
N SER A 84 -1.33 0.25 -2.45
CA SER A 84 -2.02 -1.02 -2.66
C SER A 84 -1.11 -2.22 -2.40
N ILE A 85 0.13 -2.20 -2.88
CA ILE A 85 1.12 -3.25 -2.60
C ILE A 85 1.41 -3.35 -1.10
N ILE A 86 1.59 -2.21 -0.41
CA ILE A 86 1.82 -2.19 1.05
C ILE A 86 0.61 -2.79 1.78
N SER A 87 -0.60 -2.35 1.45
CA SER A 87 -1.84 -2.85 2.05
C SER A 87 -2.01 -4.35 1.81
N ASN A 88 -1.76 -4.83 0.58
CA ASN A 88 -1.81 -6.24 0.26
C ASN A 88 -0.79 -7.06 1.06
N ASN A 89 0.44 -6.52 1.23
CA ASN A 89 1.47 -7.15 2.05
C ASN A 89 1.07 -7.22 3.53
N VAL A 90 0.49 -6.16 4.08
CA VAL A 90 -0.04 -6.15 5.46
C VAL A 90 -1.15 -7.18 5.60
N ASN A 91 -2.10 -7.21 4.67
CA ASN A 91 -3.17 -8.20 4.66
C ASN A 91 -2.62 -9.63 4.57
N ALA A 92 -1.62 -9.89 3.72
CA ALA A 92 -0.97 -11.20 3.64
C ALA A 92 -0.28 -11.59 4.96
N ILE A 93 0.43 -10.65 5.62
CA ILE A 93 1.06 -10.88 6.91
C ILE A 93 0.01 -11.17 7.99
N MET A 94 -1.08 -10.38 8.06
CA MET A 94 -2.15 -10.60 9.03
C MET A 94 -2.79 -11.98 8.85
N LYS A 95 -3.11 -12.37 7.61
CA LYS A 95 -3.65 -13.71 7.30
C LYS A 95 -2.73 -14.84 7.78
N ARG A 96 -1.42 -14.69 7.63
CA ARG A 96 -0.42 -15.66 8.14
C ARG A 96 -0.37 -15.70 9.67
N MET A 97 -0.39 -14.54 10.33
CA MET A 97 -0.39 -14.51 11.80
C MET A 97 -1.68 -15.09 12.37
N THR A 98 -2.85 -14.71 11.83
CA THR A 98 -4.15 -15.21 12.28
C THR A 98 -4.28 -16.72 12.08
N SER A 99 -3.85 -17.26 10.93
CA SER A 99 -3.89 -18.71 10.70
C SER A 99 -2.98 -19.49 11.65
N LEU A 100 -1.78 -18.99 11.94
CA LEU A 100 -0.90 -19.57 12.96
C LEU A 100 -1.55 -19.53 14.35
N SER A 101 -2.10 -18.39 14.75
CA SER A 101 -2.77 -18.22 16.04
C SER A 101 -3.95 -19.19 16.20
N ILE A 102 -4.83 -19.31 15.19
CA ILE A 102 -5.97 -20.23 15.25
C ILE A 102 -5.50 -21.69 15.33
N THR A 103 -4.48 -22.06 14.55
CA THR A 103 -3.91 -23.42 14.55
C THR A 103 -3.36 -23.81 15.93
N LEU A 104 -2.72 -22.86 16.63
CA LEU A 104 -2.20 -23.05 17.99
C LEU A 104 -3.28 -22.94 19.08
N MET A 105 -4.35 -22.20 18.83
CA MET A 105 -5.45 -22.00 19.79
C MET A 105 -6.24 -23.29 20.04
N ILE A 106 -6.48 -24.10 19.00
CA ILE A 106 -7.24 -25.37 19.10
C ILE A 106 -6.66 -26.33 20.15
N PRO A 107 -5.37 -26.73 20.09
CA PRO A 107 -4.81 -27.63 21.08
C PRO A 107 -4.70 -26.98 22.46
N THR A 108 -4.44 -25.67 22.52
CA THR A 108 -4.37 -24.91 23.78
C THR A 108 -5.72 -24.89 24.50
N LEU A 109 -6.82 -24.71 23.78
CA LEU A 109 -8.17 -24.75 24.35
C LEU A 109 -8.50 -26.14 24.92
N ILE A 110 -8.16 -27.20 24.19
CA ILE A 110 -8.40 -28.59 24.64
C ILE A 110 -7.57 -28.88 25.91
N ALA A 111 -6.30 -28.48 25.93
CA ALA A 111 -5.44 -28.59 27.11
C ALA A 111 -5.97 -27.77 28.29
N SER A 112 -6.51 -26.57 28.04
CA SER A 112 -7.10 -25.71 29.07
C SER A 112 -8.35 -26.32 29.70
N PHE A 113 -9.28 -26.88 28.90
CA PHE A 113 -10.47 -27.56 29.44
C PHE A 113 -10.09 -28.77 30.30
N TYR A 114 -9.08 -29.52 29.88
CA TYR A 114 -8.59 -30.66 30.66
C TYR A 114 -7.87 -30.21 31.95
N GLY A 115 -7.08 -29.14 31.88
CA GLY A 115 -6.40 -28.55 33.05
C GLY A 115 -7.36 -27.96 34.09
N MET A 116 -8.62 -27.70 33.73
CA MET A 116 -9.66 -27.24 34.66
C MET A 116 -10.29 -28.37 35.48
N ASN A 117 -9.77 -29.61 35.41
CA ASN A 117 -10.33 -30.80 36.08
C ASN A 117 -11.85 -30.91 35.87
N VAL A 118 -12.32 -30.62 34.65
CA VAL A 118 -13.73 -30.81 34.30
C VAL A 118 -14.00 -32.31 34.41
N ASP A 119 -15.02 -32.67 35.20
CA ASP A 119 -15.42 -34.05 35.48
C ASP A 119 -16.05 -34.69 34.22
N ILE A 120 -15.19 -34.92 33.25
CA ILE A 120 -15.45 -35.72 32.09
C ILE A 120 -15.44 -37.13 32.64
N HIS A 121 -16.61 -37.77 32.73
CA HIS A 121 -16.83 -39.15 33.19
C HIS A 121 -16.09 -40.21 32.32
N LEU A 122 -14.95 -39.88 31.71
CA LEU A 122 -14.00 -40.72 31.00
C LEU A 122 -12.90 -41.29 31.94
N GLU A 123 -12.95 -41.05 33.26
CA GLU A 123 -12.00 -41.61 34.22
C GLU A 123 -11.94 -43.15 34.20
N GLU A 124 -12.99 -43.82 33.72
CA GLU A 124 -13.04 -45.29 33.60
C GLU A 124 -12.32 -45.86 32.36
N MET A 125 -11.87 -45.01 31.43
CA MET A 125 -11.20 -45.44 30.18
C MET A 125 -9.67 -45.29 30.29
N PRO A 126 -8.89 -46.38 30.30
CA PRO A 126 -7.43 -46.34 30.47
C PRO A 126 -6.66 -45.61 29.35
N TYR A 127 -7.34 -45.19 28.27
CA TYR A 127 -6.77 -44.48 27.14
C TYR A 127 -7.42 -43.11 26.86
N ALA A 128 -8.27 -42.60 27.75
CA ALA A 128 -8.99 -41.34 27.55
C ALA A 128 -8.06 -40.15 27.25
N PHE A 129 -6.95 -40.05 27.98
CA PHE A 129 -5.94 -39.01 27.79
C PHE A 129 -5.28 -39.07 26.40
N ALA A 130 -4.89 -40.27 25.96
CA ALA A 130 -4.29 -40.48 24.64
C ALA A 130 -5.28 -40.19 23.51
N LEU A 131 -6.56 -40.53 23.68
CA LEU A 131 -7.62 -40.27 22.72
C LEU A 131 -7.89 -38.76 22.57
N ILE A 132 -7.91 -38.00 23.66
CA ILE A 132 -8.08 -36.53 23.64
C ILE A 132 -6.90 -35.85 22.93
N ILE A 133 -5.67 -36.27 23.20
CA ILE A 133 -4.49 -35.75 22.50
C ILE A 133 -4.59 -36.07 21.00
N LEU A 134 -4.97 -37.29 20.65
CA LEU A 134 -5.15 -37.69 19.25
C LEU A 134 -6.23 -36.83 18.57
N CYS A 135 -7.39 -36.65 19.19
CA CYS A 135 -8.46 -35.78 18.69
C CYS A 135 -8.01 -34.31 18.54
N SER A 136 -7.24 -33.79 19.48
CA SER A 136 -6.67 -32.45 19.44
C SER A 136 -5.72 -32.26 18.26
N VAL A 137 -4.80 -33.21 18.07
CA VAL A 137 -3.86 -33.21 16.95
C VAL A 137 -4.61 -33.33 15.62
N VAL A 138 -5.61 -34.21 15.54
CA VAL A 138 -6.45 -34.37 14.34
C VAL A 138 -7.19 -33.07 14.03
N LEU A 139 -7.86 -32.45 14.99
CA LEU A 139 -8.60 -31.19 14.80
C LEU A 139 -7.68 -30.03 14.39
N SER A 140 -6.51 -29.90 15.04
CA SER A 140 -5.51 -28.88 14.68
C SER A 140 -4.97 -29.11 13.26
N THR A 141 -4.68 -30.36 12.89
CA THR A 141 -4.23 -30.74 11.54
C THR A 141 -5.32 -30.47 10.49
N LEU A 142 -6.59 -30.75 10.82
CA LEU A 142 -7.72 -30.54 9.93
C LEU A 142 -7.96 -29.04 9.70
N ALA A 143 -7.88 -28.23 10.76
CA ALA A 143 -7.90 -26.78 10.65
C ALA A 143 -6.76 -26.28 9.75
N PHE A 144 -5.53 -26.73 9.98
CA PHE A 144 -4.38 -26.36 9.15
C PHE A 144 -4.58 -26.71 7.66
N ILE A 145 -5.12 -27.90 7.35
CA ILE A 145 -5.42 -28.32 5.97
C ILE A 145 -6.50 -27.42 5.34
N VAL A 146 -7.55 -27.06 6.09
CA VAL A 146 -8.60 -26.16 5.63
C VAL A 146 -8.03 -24.77 5.33
N PHE A 147 -7.23 -24.19 6.23
CA PHE A 147 -6.53 -22.91 6.01
C PHE A 147 -5.61 -22.96 4.77
N ARG A 148 -4.93 -24.10 4.55
CA ARG A 148 -4.08 -24.30 3.37
C ARG A 148 -4.89 -24.39 2.07
N LYS A 149 -6.04 -25.07 2.06
CA LYS A 149 -6.90 -25.21 0.88
C LYS A 149 -7.62 -23.92 0.50
N ILE A 150 -7.96 -23.08 1.48
CA ILE A 150 -8.58 -21.77 1.26
C ILE A 150 -7.57 -20.75 0.65
N LYS A 151 -6.29 -21.13 0.45
CA LYS A 151 -5.20 -20.22 0.06
C LYS A 151 -5.15 -18.99 0.97
N TRP A 152 -5.42 -19.18 2.26
CA TRP A 152 -5.32 -18.10 3.23
C TRP A 152 -3.84 -17.75 3.56
N PHE A 153 -2.89 -18.49 2.98
CA PHE A 153 -1.43 -18.38 3.14
C PHE A 153 -0.71 -17.65 1.99
#